data_AF-E7NB26-F1
#
_entry.id   AF-E7NB26-F1
#
_cell.length_a   1.000
_cell.length_b   1.000
_cell.length_c   1.000
_cell.angle_alpha   90.00
_cell.angle_beta   90.00
_cell.angle_gamma   90.00
#
_symmetry.space_group_name_H-M   'P 1'
#
loop_
_entity.id
_entity.type
_entity.pdbx_description
1 polymer ?
#
loop_
_entity_poly.entity_id
_entity_poly.type
_entity_poly.pdbx_seq_one_letter_code
_entity_poly.pdbx_strand_id
1 'polypeptide(L)'
;MSDSTDFAVSLPTDTGTFTATSMLPVGLLDTNHVLLLADDVAPDEVEALALSQDIQSGWVGVSSLQLFPGVSLLGPWKVDAEMRRLLGAPEWTTQLMILDCPRIRAGALPAELAGLDPLSDAFPHAQPTGAELVALTRLRAIARRLAGALRLIPGGDKEDPVLVEPSPEVSASLTVYAPVWLGPEDLVAVLQPIAPEVSTALEAVQPRGAVGLDAIDPEELESLVERIGPDVFEKAWRGSEKVRQDTMRQEIVAAATGNVIEELRDGYAVVTPVDPEHEGWGRIEVRAGATDGLPLAVRGEPWARGAVLSYDLRWIPQDQADAYAEVVSRSRRRERQTARDLVEELATVLVTAVSGVAVDDDGFLVSLGEDAAEV
;
A
#
# COMPACT_ATOMS: atom_id res chain seq x y z
N MET A 1 -57.60 7.95 -31.73
CA MET A 1 -56.50 7.90 -32.70
C MET A 1 -55.43 8.86 -32.22
N SER A 2 -54.29 8.28 -31.85
CA SER A 2 -52.94 8.85 -31.66
C SER A 2 -52.37 8.33 -30.35
N ASP A 3 -51.83 7.11 -30.45
CA ASP A 3 -50.98 6.48 -29.45
C ASP A 3 -49.75 7.35 -29.19
N SER A 4 -49.44 7.52 -27.91
CA SER A 4 -48.23 8.17 -27.43
C SER A 4 -47.11 7.14 -27.49
N THR A 5 -46.15 7.35 -28.39
CA THR A 5 -45.03 6.44 -28.62
C THR A 5 -44.12 6.41 -27.39
N ASP A 6 -44.15 5.26 -26.73
CA ASP A 6 -43.26 4.84 -25.64
C ASP A 6 -41.84 4.64 -26.20
N PHE A 7 -40.92 5.56 -25.89
CA PHE A 7 -39.49 5.42 -26.20
C PHE A 7 -38.76 4.77 -25.03
N ALA A 8 -39.15 3.53 -24.71
CA ALA A 8 -38.30 2.61 -23.96
C ALA A 8 -37.41 1.87 -24.97
N VAL A 9 -36.32 2.52 -25.39
CA VAL A 9 -35.22 1.82 -26.05
C VAL A 9 -34.52 0.99 -24.97
N SER A 10 -34.87 -0.28 -24.91
CA SER A 10 -34.15 -1.30 -24.16
C SER A 10 -32.70 -1.34 -24.62
N LEU A 11 -31.78 -0.92 -23.75
CA LEU A 11 -30.36 -1.22 -23.89
C LEU A 11 -30.18 -2.74 -23.79
N PRO A 12 -29.44 -3.39 -24.71
CA PRO A 12 -29.16 -4.81 -24.58
C PRO A 12 -28.28 -5.04 -23.34
N THR A 13 -28.74 -5.89 -22.44
CA THR A 13 -28.11 -6.24 -21.15
C THR A 13 -27.04 -7.34 -21.31
N ASP A 14 -26.37 -7.37 -22.45
CA ASP A 14 -25.28 -8.33 -22.70
C ASP A 14 -23.93 -7.62 -22.50
N THR A 15 -23.42 -7.64 -21.27
CA THR A 15 -22.01 -7.42 -20.94
C THR A 15 -21.17 -8.63 -21.38
N GLY A 16 -21.26 -8.95 -22.67
CA GLY A 16 -20.30 -9.83 -23.31
C GLY A 16 -18.99 -9.07 -23.52
N THR A 17 -17.88 -9.65 -23.07
CA THR A 17 -16.52 -9.12 -23.17
C THR A 17 -16.18 -8.77 -24.63
N PHE A 18 -16.40 -7.52 -25.03
CA PHE A 18 -16.11 -7.05 -26.39
C PHE A 18 -14.62 -6.67 -26.48
N THR A 19 -13.77 -7.66 -26.71
CA THR A 19 -12.39 -7.42 -27.16
C THR A 19 -12.39 -7.09 -28.66
N ALA A 20 -12.51 -5.81 -29.00
CA ALA A 20 -12.17 -5.37 -30.35
C ALA A 20 -10.70 -5.72 -30.60
N THR A 21 -10.45 -6.62 -31.56
CA THR A 21 -9.10 -7.00 -31.98
C THR A 21 -8.45 -5.83 -32.72
N SER A 22 -8.07 -4.76 -32.00
CA SER A 22 -7.24 -3.71 -32.56
C SER A 22 -5.79 -4.20 -32.63
N MET A 23 -5.08 -3.84 -33.70
CA MET A 23 -3.65 -4.13 -33.80
C MET A 23 -2.91 -3.43 -32.65
N LEU A 24 -2.02 -4.15 -31.98
CA LEU A 24 -1.16 -3.62 -30.93
C LEU A 24 -0.35 -2.41 -31.46
N PRO A 25 -0.45 -1.22 -30.86
CA PRO A 25 0.27 -0.03 -31.32
C PRO A 25 1.74 -0.09 -30.88
N VAL A 26 2.56 -0.83 -31.63
CA VAL A 26 3.97 -1.09 -31.28
C VAL A 26 4.79 0.18 -31.03
N GLY A 27 4.52 1.29 -31.73
CA GLY A 27 5.25 2.56 -31.53
C GLY A 27 5.00 3.23 -30.17
N LEU A 28 3.95 2.84 -29.46
CA LEU A 28 3.69 3.32 -28.10
C LEU A 28 4.50 2.53 -27.05
N LEU A 29 4.94 1.31 -27.36
CA LEU A 29 5.67 0.45 -26.40
C LEU A 29 7.07 0.99 -26.09
N ASP A 30 7.65 1.78 -26.99
CA ASP A 30 8.96 2.42 -26.78
C ASP A 30 8.84 3.73 -25.99
N THR A 31 7.63 4.29 -25.90
CA THR A 31 7.38 5.64 -25.36
C THR A 31 6.41 5.66 -24.20
N ASN A 32 5.83 4.54 -23.80
CA ASN A 32 4.90 4.47 -22.67
C ASN A 32 5.24 3.31 -21.73
N HIS A 33 4.87 3.49 -20.46
CA HIS A 33 4.93 2.41 -19.48
C HIS A 33 3.89 1.35 -19.82
N VAL A 34 4.18 0.09 -19.47
CA VAL A 34 3.31 -1.04 -19.83
C VAL A 34 3.05 -1.90 -18.60
N LEU A 35 1.79 -2.24 -18.39
CA LEU A 35 1.36 -3.28 -17.46
C LEU A 35 1.30 -4.61 -18.21
N LEU A 36 1.97 -5.62 -17.68
CA LEU A 36 2.07 -6.97 -18.23
C LEU A 36 1.28 -7.92 -17.33
N LEU A 37 0.41 -8.75 -17.92
CA LEU A 37 -0.50 -9.64 -17.18
C LEU A 37 -0.49 -11.05 -17.80
N ALA A 38 -0.81 -12.04 -16.96
CA ALA A 38 -1.07 -13.42 -17.36
C ALA A 38 -2.49 -13.59 -17.94
N ASP A 39 -2.84 -14.76 -18.45
CA ASP A 39 -4.12 -15.02 -19.15
C ASP A 39 -5.30 -15.28 -18.22
N ASP A 40 -5.03 -15.56 -16.96
CA ASP A 40 -6.01 -15.71 -15.88
C ASP A 40 -6.60 -14.38 -15.41
N VAL A 41 -5.93 -13.26 -15.68
CA VAL A 41 -6.39 -11.92 -15.31
C VAL A 41 -7.42 -11.38 -16.31
N ALA A 42 -8.63 -11.10 -15.86
CA ALA A 42 -9.65 -10.43 -16.66
C ALA A 42 -9.48 -8.90 -16.65
N PRO A 43 -9.86 -8.19 -17.73
CA PRO A 43 -9.81 -6.72 -17.76
C PRO A 43 -10.69 -6.06 -16.69
N ASP A 44 -11.77 -6.72 -16.32
CA ASP A 44 -12.70 -6.27 -15.28
C ASP A 44 -12.05 -6.29 -13.89
N GLU A 45 -11.08 -7.19 -13.65
CA GLU A 45 -10.29 -7.18 -12.41
C GLU A 45 -9.38 -5.96 -12.33
N VAL A 46 -8.76 -5.56 -13.45
CA VAL A 46 -7.96 -4.33 -13.53
C VAL A 46 -8.83 -3.10 -13.29
N GLU A 47 -10.05 -3.06 -13.86
CA GLU A 47 -11.01 -1.99 -13.62
C GLU A 47 -11.44 -1.94 -12.14
N ALA A 48 -11.75 -3.08 -11.53
CA ALA A 48 -12.18 -3.14 -10.13
C ALA A 48 -11.09 -2.57 -9.19
N LEU A 49 -9.82 -2.91 -9.43
CA LEU A 49 -8.70 -2.36 -8.68
C LEU A 49 -8.48 -0.86 -8.97
N ALA A 50 -8.69 -0.41 -10.21
CA ALA A 50 -8.64 1.03 -10.51
C ALA A 50 -9.74 1.81 -9.78
N LEU A 51 -10.95 1.26 -9.67
CA LEU A 51 -12.10 1.85 -8.97
C LEU A 51 -11.89 1.97 -7.46
N SER A 52 -11.21 1.00 -6.84
CA SER A 52 -10.87 1.08 -5.42
C SER A 52 -9.81 2.14 -5.10
N GLN A 53 -9.05 2.60 -6.10
CA GLN A 53 -8.04 3.65 -5.94
C GLN A 53 -8.55 5.04 -6.34
N ASP A 54 -9.54 5.13 -7.22
CA ASP A 54 -10.15 6.39 -7.66
C ASP A 54 -11.62 6.22 -8.07
N ILE A 55 -12.49 7.07 -7.53
CA ILE A 55 -13.93 7.06 -7.85
C ILE A 55 -14.22 7.45 -9.30
N GLN A 56 -13.28 8.09 -9.97
CA GLN A 56 -13.41 8.50 -11.37
C GLN A 56 -12.80 7.51 -12.35
N SER A 57 -12.34 6.34 -11.87
CA SER A 57 -11.91 5.24 -12.73
C SER A 57 -13.07 4.61 -13.48
N GLY A 58 -12.77 3.99 -14.62
CA GLY A 58 -13.75 3.22 -15.40
C GLY A 58 -13.50 3.32 -16.91
N TRP A 59 -14.19 2.48 -17.68
CA TRP A 59 -14.08 2.50 -19.15
C TRP A 59 -14.69 3.77 -19.74
N VAL A 60 -13.85 4.56 -20.42
CA VAL A 60 -14.26 5.80 -21.11
C VAL A 60 -14.36 5.64 -22.62
N GLY A 61 -13.94 4.48 -23.15
CA GLY A 61 -14.02 4.14 -24.57
C GLY A 61 -13.63 2.70 -24.83
N VAL A 62 -13.64 2.32 -26.12
CA VAL A 62 -13.20 0.98 -26.54
C VAL A 62 -11.72 0.81 -26.23
N SER A 63 -11.40 -0.17 -25.40
CA SER A 63 -10.03 -0.46 -24.99
C SER A 63 -9.31 0.71 -24.30
N SER A 64 -10.06 1.58 -23.60
CA SER A 64 -9.49 2.68 -22.80
C SER A 64 -10.14 2.73 -21.42
N LEU A 65 -9.36 2.30 -20.42
CA LEU A 65 -9.71 2.30 -19.01
C LEU A 65 -9.10 3.54 -18.35
N GLN A 66 -9.92 4.49 -17.91
CA GLN A 66 -9.43 5.63 -17.15
C GLN A 66 -9.03 5.19 -15.73
N LEU A 67 -7.83 5.56 -15.27
CA LEU A 67 -7.39 5.36 -13.89
C LEU A 67 -7.70 6.55 -12.98
N PHE A 68 -7.67 7.75 -13.57
CA PHE A 68 -8.09 9.02 -12.97
C PHE A 68 -8.08 10.08 -14.07
N PRO A 69 -8.66 11.27 -13.86
CA PRO A 69 -8.78 12.27 -14.92
C PRO A 69 -7.43 12.60 -15.56
N GLY A 70 -7.32 12.37 -16.87
CA GLY A 70 -6.12 12.64 -17.66
C GLY A 70 -5.10 11.50 -17.75
N VAL A 71 -5.37 10.34 -17.16
CA VAL A 71 -4.52 9.14 -17.24
C VAL A 71 -5.36 7.90 -17.53
N SER A 72 -4.95 7.11 -18.53
CA SER A 72 -5.69 5.92 -18.97
C SER A 72 -4.77 4.74 -19.26
N LEU A 73 -5.28 3.53 -19.08
CA LEU A 73 -4.71 2.29 -19.61
C LEU A 73 -5.41 1.95 -20.93
N LEU A 74 -4.63 1.89 -21.99
CA LEU A 74 -5.08 1.42 -23.28
C LEU A 74 -4.92 -0.10 -23.33
N GLY A 75 -5.85 -0.81 -23.98
CA GLY A 75 -5.85 -2.27 -24.10
C GLY A 75 -7.09 -2.92 -23.48
N PRO A 76 -7.05 -4.22 -23.18
CA PRO A 76 -5.90 -5.14 -23.26
C PRO A 76 -5.55 -5.58 -24.68
N TRP A 77 -4.27 -5.87 -24.94
CA TRP A 77 -3.80 -6.53 -26.17
C TRP A 77 -3.13 -7.86 -25.86
N LYS A 78 -3.37 -8.86 -26.72
CA LYS A 78 -2.70 -10.16 -26.62
C LYS A 78 -1.25 -10.07 -27.08
N VAL A 79 -0.37 -10.80 -26.41
CA VAL A 79 1.06 -10.85 -26.64
C VAL A 79 1.45 -12.28 -27.02
N ASP A 80 2.05 -12.44 -28.20
CA ASP A 80 2.58 -13.73 -28.64
C ASP A 80 4.02 -13.97 -28.14
N ALA A 81 4.60 -15.12 -28.48
CA ALA A 81 5.96 -15.48 -28.07
C ALA A 81 7.06 -14.63 -28.76
N GLU A 82 6.79 -14.00 -29.89
CA GLU A 82 7.74 -13.13 -30.57
C GLU A 82 7.76 -11.75 -29.90
N MET A 83 6.59 -11.17 -29.65
CA MET A 83 6.41 -9.90 -28.96
C MET A 83 6.93 -9.97 -27.52
N ARG A 84 6.66 -11.06 -26.77
CA ARG A 84 7.24 -11.26 -25.44
C ARG A 84 8.77 -11.17 -25.44
N ARG A 85 9.42 -11.85 -26.40
CA ARG A 85 10.88 -11.84 -26.54
C ARG A 85 11.41 -10.45 -26.90
N LEU A 86 10.69 -9.71 -27.74
CA LEU A 86 11.04 -8.34 -28.11
C LEU A 86 10.93 -7.38 -26.91
N LEU A 87 9.93 -7.56 -26.06
CA LEU A 87 9.72 -6.73 -24.87
C LEU A 87 10.63 -7.08 -23.69
N GLY A 88 11.31 -8.24 -23.73
CA GLY A 88 11.99 -8.80 -22.56
C GLY A 88 11.01 -9.17 -21.44
N ALA A 89 9.76 -9.45 -21.79
CA ALA A 89 8.69 -9.75 -20.83
C ALA A 89 8.80 -11.18 -20.27
N PRO A 90 8.29 -11.43 -19.05
CA PRO A 90 8.22 -12.76 -18.47
C PRO A 90 7.50 -13.79 -19.36
N GLU A 91 7.84 -15.07 -19.22
CA GLU A 91 7.26 -16.14 -20.04
C GLU A 91 5.75 -16.29 -19.84
N TRP A 92 5.22 -15.97 -18.66
CA TRP A 92 3.80 -16.05 -18.36
C TRP A 92 2.99 -14.90 -18.99
N THR A 93 3.62 -13.85 -19.52
CA THR A 93 2.90 -12.69 -20.06
C THR A 93 2.14 -13.03 -21.33
N THR A 94 0.82 -12.94 -21.30
CA THR A 94 -0.06 -13.24 -22.45
C THR A 94 -0.82 -12.01 -22.92
N GLN A 95 -0.90 -10.97 -22.10
CA GLN A 95 -1.56 -9.73 -22.43
C GLN A 95 -0.82 -8.52 -21.83
N LEU A 96 -1.05 -7.35 -22.42
CA LEU A 96 -0.50 -6.09 -21.92
C LEU A 96 -1.51 -4.94 -22.03
N MET A 97 -1.31 -3.94 -21.19
CA MET A 97 -2.00 -2.64 -21.24
C MET A 97 -0.98 -1.51 -21.23
N ILE A 98 -1.19 -0.49 -22.05
CA ILE A 98 -0.25 0.64 -22.22
C ILE A 98 -0.76 1.83 -21.40
N LEU A 99 0.09 2.37 -20.54
CA LEU A 99 -0.22 3.57 -19.77
C LEU A 99 -0.08 4.83 -20.63
N ASP A 100 -1.20 5.45 -20.96
CA ASP A 100 -1.27 6.80 -21.53
C ASP A 100 -1.32 7.82 -20.39
N CYS A 101 -0.18 8.46 -20.13
CA CYS A 101 0.01 9.42 -19.05
C CYS A 101 0.95 10.54 -19.50
N PRO A 102 0.68 11.81 -19.15
CA PRO A 102 1.66 12.88 -19.29
C PRO A 102 2.95 12.55 -18.54
N ARG A 103 4.09 12.65 -19.23
CA ARG A 103 5.41 12.47 -18.62
C ARG A 103 5.83 13.76 -17.92
N ILE A 104 6.03 13.70 -16.61
CA ILE A 104 6.39 14.84 -15.78
C ILE A 104 7.50 14.37 -14.83
N ARG A 105 8.74 14.72 -15.15
CA ARG A 105 9.91 14.20 -14.44
C ARG A 105 10.81 15.32 -13.96
N ALA A 106 11.34 15.20 -12.74
CA ALA A 106 12.19 16.20 -12.15
C ALA A 106 13.12 15.59 -11.11
N GLY A 107 14.37 16.10 -11.06
CA GLY A 107 15.38 15.66 -10.10
C GLY A 107 15.95 14.29 -10.41
N ALA A 108 17.24 14.11 -10.14
CA ALA A 108 17.88 12.80 -10.17
C ALA A 108 17.57 12.04 -8.88
N LEU A 109 17.66 10.70 -8.93
CA LEU A 109 17.58 9.88 -7.72
C LEU A 109 18.77 10.19 -6.80
N PRO A 110 18.54 10.60 -5.54
CA PRO A 110 19.63 10.75 -4.57
C PRO A 110 20.39 9.44 -4.39
N ALA A 111 21.73 9.51 -4.28
CA ALA A 111 22.58 8.32 -4.18
C ALA A 111 22.27 7.49 -2.93
N GLU A 112 21.78 8.13 -1.87
CA GLU A 112 21.38 7.51 -0.61
C GLU A 112 20.10 6.65 -0.75
N LEU A 113 19.29 6.90 -1.78
CA LEU A 113 18.05 6.17 -2.06
C LEU A 113 18.21 5.09 -3.12
N ALA A 114 19.37 5.03 -3.78
CA ALA A 114 19.63 4.06 -4.83
C ALA A 114 19.65 2.63 -4.25
N GLY A 115 18.91 1.72 -4.89
CA GLY A 115 18.79 0.31 -4.50
C GLY A 115 17.72 0.01 -3.46
N LEU A 116 16.96 1.02 -3.00
CA LEU A 116 15.93 0.83 -1.98
C LEU A 116 14.55 0.50 -2.56
N ASP A 117 14.22 1.08 -3.72
CA ASP A 117 12.90 0.95 -4.34
C ASP A 117 13.05 0.75 -5.86
N PRO A 118 12.73 -0.44 -6.39
CA PRO A 118 12.93 -0.74 -7.80
C PRO A 118 12.15 0.15 -8.77
N LEU A 119 11.04 0.74 -8.33
CA LEU A 119 10.34 1.75 -9.13
C LEU A 119 11.17 3.04 -9.24
N SER A 120 11.70 3.54 -8.13
CA SER A 120 12.57 4.73 -8.10
C SER A 120 13.89 4.49 -8.83
N ASP A 121 14.50 3.30 -8.66
CA ASP A 121 15.75 2.89 -9.30
C ASP A 121 15.65 2.81 -10.82
N ALA A 122 14.45 2.57 -11.35
CA ALA A 122 14.23 2.61 -12.78
C ALA A 122 14.52 3.99 -13.38
N PHE A 123 14.42 5.08 -12.61
CA PHE A 123 14.54 6.47 -13.11
C PHE A 123 15.74 7.24 -12.50
N PRO A 124 17.00 6.81 -12.73
CA PRO A 124 18.16 7.37 -12.03
C PRO A 124 18.38 8.87 -12.29
N HIS A 125 18.00 9.38 -13.46
CA HIS A 125 18.30 10.75 -13.89
C HIS A 125 17.13 11.74 -13.77
N ALA A 126 15.90 11.24 -13.85
CA ALA A 126 14.70 12.08 -13.83
C ALA A 126 13.53 11.31 -13.19
N GLN A 127 13.31 11.55 -11.89
CA GLN A 127 12.26 10.88 -11.12
C GLN A 127 10.85 11.28 -11.61
N PRO A 128 9.90 10.35 -11.70
CA PRO A 128 8.52 10.67 -12.03
C PRO A 128 7.89 11.53 -10.93
N THR A 129 7.09 12.51 -11.34
CA THR A 129 6.39 13.45 -10.44
C THR A 129 4.98 13.71 -10.94
N GLY A 130 4.15 14.37 -10.13
CA GLY A 130 2.78 14.74 -10.52
C GLY A 130 1.94 13.52 -10.92
N ALA A 131 1.21 13.64 -12.03
CA ALA A 131 0.33 12.59 -12.53
C ALA A 131 1.08 11.29 -12.87
N GLU A 132 2.31 11.37 -13.38
CA GLU A 132 3.10 10.18 -13.72
C GLU A 132 3.44 9.35 -12.48
N LEU A 133 3.87 10.00 -11.40
CA LEU A 133 4.17 9.31 -10.14
C LEU A 133 2.90 8.64 -9.57
N VAL A 134 1.79 9.37 -9.52
CA VAL A 134 0.52 8.82 -9.01
C VAL A 134 0.08 7.61 -9.85
N ALA A 135 0.20 7.69 -11.17
CA ALA A 135 -0.14 6.59 -12.07
C ALA A 135 0.75 5.36 -11.83
N LEU A 136 2.07 5.54 -11.74
CA LEU A 136 3.02 4.45 -11.52
C LEU A 136 2.86 3.81 -10.14
N THR A 137 2.60 4.59 -9.09
CA THR A 137 2.31 4.07 -7.75
C THR A 137 1.05 3.20 -7.76
N ARG A 138 -0.03 3.69 -8.37
CA ARG A 138 -1.31 2.96 -8.50
C ARG A 138 -1.15 1.69 -9.35
N LEU A 139 -0.44 1.80 -10.47
CA LEU A 139 -0.21 0.67 -11.37
C LEU A 139 0.67 -0.41 -10.75
N ARG A 140 1.64 -0.02 -9.89
CA ARG A 140 2.46 -0.97 -9.12
C ARG A 140 1.61 -1.74 -8.12
N ALA A 141 0.69 -1.08 -7.43
CA ALA A 141 -0.27 -1.75 -6.55
C ALA A 141 -1.15 -2.75 -7.32
N ILE A 142 -1.70 -2.34 -8.46
CA ILE A 142 -2.49 -3.23 -9.34
C ILE A 142 -1.64 -4.43 -9.80
N ALA A 143 -0.43 -4.19 -10.30
CA ALA A 143 0.47 -5.25 -10.73
C ALA A 143 0.81 -6.20 -9.59
N ARG A 144 1.10 -5.70 -8.39
CA ARG A 144 1.35 -6.52 -7.20
C ARG A 144 0.18 -7.44 -6.87
N ARG A 145 -1.05 -6.90 -6.90
CA ARG A 145 -2.27 -7.65 -6.58
C ARG A 145 -2.58 -8.75 -7.60
N LEU A 146 -2.31 -8.48 -8.87
CA LEU A 146 -2.57 -9.39 -9.99
C LEU A 146 -1.38 -10.29 -10.34
N ALA A 147 -0.32 -10.31 -9.52
CA ALA A 147 0.95 -10.98 -9.84
C ALA A 147 1.51 -10.61 -11.24
N GLY A 148 1.26 -9.37 -11.65
CA GLY A 148 1.70 -8.78 -12.90
C GLY A 148 3.07 -8.10 -12.81
N ALA A 149 3.53 -7.56 -13.94
CA ALA A 149 4.80 -6.86 -14.04
C ALA A 149 4.64 -5.51 -14.74
N LEU A 150 5.57 -4.59 -14.46
CA LEU A 150 5.64 -3.27 -15.07
C LEU A 150 6.89 -3.19 -15.94
N ARG A 151 6.71 -2.78 -17.19
CA ARG A 151 7.81 -2.35 -18.05
C ARG A 151 7.87 -0.83 -18.06
N LEU A 152 8.91 -0.29 -17.42
CA LEU A 152 9.12 1.13 -17.21
C LEU A 152 10.04 1.71 -18.29
N ILE A 153 9.73 2.93 -18.72
CA ILE A 153 10.47 3.65 -19.76
C ILE A 153 11.07 4.92 -19.14
N PRO A 154 12.32 4.86 -18.66
CA PRO A 154 12.94 5.94 -17.89
C PRO A 154 13.31 7.19 -18.69
N GLY A 155 13.31 7.06 -20.02
CA GLY A 155 13.28 8.17 -20.96
C GLY A 155 14.65 8.78 -21.20
N GLY A 156 15.18 8.49 -22.39
CA GLY A 156 16.41 9.05 -22.93
C GLY A 156 16.82 8.19 -24.12
N ASP A 157 17.47 8.75 -25.13
CA ASP A 157 17.85 8.04 -26.36
C ASP A 157 18.76 6.80 -26.14
N LYS A 158 19.24 6.59 -24.91
CA LYS A 158 20.20 5.57 -24.52
C LYS A 158 19.79 4.72 -23.32
N GLU A 159 18.60 4.94 -22.77
CA GLU A 159 18.16 4.19 -21.59
C GLU A 159 17.28 3.02 -22.02
N ASP A 160 17.68 1.83 -21.58
CA ASP A 160 16.90 0.62 -21.82
C ASP A 160 15.66 0.60 -20.92
N PRO A 161 14.54 0.02 -21.40
CA PRO A 161 13.39 -0.27 -20.58
C PRO A 161 13.74 -1.14 -19.37
N VAL A 162 13.17 -0.80 -18.21
CA VAL A 162 13.38 -1.54 -16.96
C VAL A 162 12.15 -2.37 -16.65
N LEU A 163 12.31 -3.67 -16.45
CA LEU A 163 11.24 -4.55 -15.99
C LEU A 163 11.25 -4.61 -14.46
N VAL A 164 10.11 -4.30 -13.85
CA VAL A 164 9.87 -4.41 -12.41
C VAL A 164 8.73 -5.39 -12.20
N GLU A 165 8.95 -6.42 -11.38
CA GLU A 165 7.94 -7.40 -11.00
C GLU A 165 7.63 -7.19 -9.51
N PRO A 166 6.59 -6.40 -9.18
CA PRO A 166 6.26 -6.11 -7.79
C PRO A 166 5.86 -7.40 -7.08
N SER A 167 6.66 -7.81 -6.09
CA SER A 167 6.38 -9.05 -5.37
C SER A 167 5.12 -8.91 -4.49
N PRO A 168 4.15 -9.84 -4.60
CA PRO A 168 2.98 -9.88 -3.71
C PRO A 168 3.37 -10.16 -2.26
N GLU A 169 4.56 -10.75 -2.04
CA GLU A 169 5.08 -11.12 -0.71
C GLU A 169 5.66 -9.91 0.05
N VAL A 170 5.74 -8.72 -0.55
CA VAL A 170 6.28 -7.52 0.13
C VAL A 170 5.28 -6.93 1.11
N SER A 171 3.97 -7.04 0.84
CA SER A 171 2.94 -6.61 1.77
C SER A 171 2.59 -7.77 2.71
N ALA A 172 2.87 -7.57 4.00
CA ALA A 172 2.52 -8.48 5.09
C ALA A 172 1.63 -7.80 6.13
N SER A 173 1.01 -6.67 5.77
CA SER A 173 0.12 -5.93 6.66
C SER A 173 -1.29 -5.96 6.14
N LEU A 174 -2.24 -5.96 7.08
CA LEU A 174 -3.66 -5.81 6.81
C LEU A 174 -4.24 -4.77 7.76
N THR A 175 -5.13 -3.93 7.28
CA THR A 175 -5.92 -3.05 8.13
C THR A 175 -7.38 -3.51 8.11
N VAL A 176 -7.93 -3.80 9.29
CA VAL A 176 -9.35 -4.08 9.46
C VAL A 176 -10.06 -2.80 9.88
N TYR A 177 -10.96 -2.32 9.03
CA TYR A 177 -11.84 -1.20 9.34
C TYR A 177 -13.15 -1.72 9.90
N ALA A 178 -13.62 -1.14 11.02
CA ALA A 178 -14.80 -1.65 11.70
C ALA A 178 -15.56 -0.58 12.50
N PRO A 179 -16.85 -0.84 12.79
CA PRO A 179 -17.66 0.02 13.67
C PRO A 179 -17.52 -0.30 15.16
N VAL A 180 -16.97 -1.46 15.52
CA VAL A 180 -16.95 -1.97 16.91
C VAL A 180 -15.59 -1.74 17.55
N TRP A 181 -15.59 -1.07 18.71
CA TRP A 181 -14.40 -0.92 19.56
C TRP A 181 -14.28 -2.09 20.52
N LEU A 182 -13.20 -2.84 20.39
CA LEU A 182 -12.71 -3.78 21.39
C LEU A 182 -11.81 -3.06 22.39
N GLY A 183 -11.89 -3.41 23.67
CA GLY A 183 -10.88 -3.02 24.64
C GLY A 183 -9.57 -3.82 24.44
N PRO A 184 -8.46 -3.41 25.06
CA PRO A 184 -7.18 -4.13 24.98
C PRO A 184 -7.29 -5.61 25.37
N GLU A 185 -7.96 -5.89 26.48
CA GLU A 185 -8.15 -7.25 27.00
C GLU A 185 -9.10 -8.08 26.12
N ASP A 186 -10.13 -7.44 25.56
CA ASP A 186 -11.06 -8.12 24.65
C ASP A 186 -10.36 -8.49 23.35
N LEU A 187 -9.49 -7.61 22.83
CA LEU A 187 -8.68 -7.91 21.65
C LEU A 187 -7.72 -9.06 21.92
N VAL A 188 -7.04 -9.07 23.08
CA VAL A 188 -6.22 -10.22 23.51
C VAL A 188 -7.05 -11.50 23.53
N ALA A 189 -8.22 -11.50 24.17
CA ALA A 189 -9.08 -12.68 24.26
C ALA A 189 -9.56 -13.18 22.89
N VAL A 190 -9.81 -12.27 21.95
CA VAL A 190 -10.20 -12.59 20.57
C VAL A 190 -9.05 -13.23 19.79
N LEU A 191 -7.82 -12.72 19.95
CA LEU A 191 -6.65 -13.19 19.19
C LEU A 191 -5.95 -14.41 19.82
N GLN A 192 -6.12 -14.63 21.12
CA GLN A 192 -5.45 -15.69 21.90
C GLN A 192 -5.61 -17.12 21.34
N PRO A 193 -6.75 -17.52 20.74
CA PRO A 193 -6.89 -18.85 20.13
C PRO A 193 -5.91 -19.12 18.99
N ILE A 194 -5.48 -18.08 18.27
CA ILE A 194 -4.52 -18.15 17.15
C ILE A 194 -3.10 -17.86 17.64
N ALA A 195 -2.95 -16.85 18.51
CA ALA A 195 -1.67 -16.39 19.01
C ALA A 195 -1.62 -16.50 20.56
N PRO A 196 -1.15 -17.63 21.12
CA PRO A 196 -1.20 -17.87 22.57
C PRO A 196 -0.40 -16.88 23.42
N GLU A 197 0.67 -16.30 22.86
CA GLU A 197 1.56 -15.33 23.53
C GLU A 197 1.16 -13.87 23.26
N VAL A 198 -0.05 -13.65 22.77
CA VAL A 198 -0.56 -12.30 22.54
C VAL A 198 -0.70 -11.53 23.86
N SER A 199 -0.20 -10.30 23.89
CA SER A 199 -0.20 -9.47 25.09
C SER A 199 -0.36 -7.99 24.76
N THR A 200 -0.90 -7.22 25.70
CA THR A 200 -1.11 -5.79 25.50
C THR A 200 0.24 -5.04 25.54
N ALA A 201 0.49 -4.19 24.53
CA ALA A 201 1.62 -3.27 24.50
C ALA A 201 1.13 -1.85 24.87
N LEU A 202 0.82 -1.65 26.16
CA LEU A 202 0.31 -0.38 26.69
C LEU A 202 1.41 0.53 27.25
N GLU A 203 2.65 0.05 27.28
CA GLU A 203 3.80 0.81 27.73
C GLU A 203 4.22 1.78 26.63
N ALA A 204 4.34 3.07 26.97
CA ALA A 204 5.04 4.01 26.11
C ALA A 204 6.48 3.49 25.95
N VAL A 205 6.88 3.20 24.71
CA VAL A 205 8.26 2.83 24.41
C VAL A 205 9.12 4.02 24.79
N GLN A 206 9.76 3.93 25.97
CA GLN A 206 10.81 4.85 26.37
C GLN A 206 11.98 4.55 25.44
N PRO A 207 12.32 5.46 24.53
CA PRO A 207 13.42 5.19 23.62
C PRO A 207 14.70 4.99 24.45
N ARG A 208 15.43 3.91 24.16
CA ARG A 208 16.69 3.63 24.84
C ARG A 208 17.76 4.56 24.26
N GLY A 209 17.97 5.71 24.90
CA GLY A 209 19.00 6.67 24.54
C GLY A 209 18.45 8.01 24.06
N ALA A 210 19.34 8.84 23.52
CA ALA A 210 18.94 10.09 22.90
C ALA A 210 18.03 9.80 21.68
N VAL A 211 17.04 10.66 21.45
CA VAL A 211 16.11 10.56 20.31
C VAL A 211 16.03 11.84 19.53
N GLY A 212 15.70 11.69 18.25
CA GLY A 212 15.65 12.80 17.31
C GLY A 212 17.06 13.33 17.07
N LEU A 213 17.19 14.65 16.98
CA LEU A 213 18.44 15.31 16.64
C LEU A 213 19.52 15.17 17.73
N ASP A 214 19.14 14.83 18.97
CA ASP A 214 20.09 14.57 20.06
C ASP A 214 20.80 13.22 19.92
N ALA A 215 20.27 12.33 19.09
CA ALA A 215 20.86 11.02 18.78
C ALA A 215 21.90 11.09 17.64
N ILE A 216 21.94 12.22 16.93
CA ILE A 216 22.80 12.42 15.75
C ILE A 216 24.15 12.94 16.23
N ASP A 217 25.22 12.38 15.69
CA ASP A 217 26.56 12.85 16.01
C ASP A 217 26.75 14.32 15.57
N PRO A 218 27.53 15.13 16.32
CA PRO A 218 27.68 16.56 16.02
C PRO A 218 28.13 16.86 14.60
N GLU A 219 28.99 16.02 14.01
CA GLU A 219 29.50 16.16 12.64
C GLU A 219 28.41 15.88 11.59
N GLU A 220 27.56 14.87 11.81
CA GLU A 220 26.42 14.58 10.95
C GLU A 220 25.34 15.67 11.05
N LEU A 221 25.16 16.23 12.25
CA LEU A 221 24.24 17.33 12.49
C LEU A 221 24.67 18.59 11.72
N GLU A 222 25.97 18.90 11.73
CA GLU A 222 26.54 20.03 10.98
C GLU A 222 26.34 19.84 9.46
N SER A 223 26.57 18.63 8.94
CA SER A 223 26.30 18.29 7.53
C SER A 223 24.79 18.39 7.18
N LEU A 224 23.90 17.96 8.08
CA LEU A 224 22.46 18.12 7.94
C LEU A 224 22.06 19.60 7.88
N VAL A 225 22.62 20.44 8.76
CA VAL A 225 22.37 21.89 8.79
C VAL A 225 22.83 22.55 7.49
N GLU A 226 24.01 22.18 6.98
CA GLU A 226 24.51 22.69 5.69
C GLU A 226 23.61 22.30 4.51
N ARG A 227 23.09 21.07 4.51
CA ARG A 227 22.27 20.53 3.42
C ARG A 227 20.84 21.08 3.39
N ILE A 228 20.20 21.22 4.55
CA ILE A 228 18.77 21.61 4.65
C ILE A 228 18.63 23.13 4.88
N GLY A 229 19.70 23.80 5.30
CA GLY A 229 19.76 25.22 5.61
C GLY A 229 19.48 25.52 7.08
N PRO A 230 20.21 26.48 7.69
CA PRO A 230 20.13 26.76 9.13
C PRO A 230 18.76 27.25 9.59
N ASP A 231 18.05 28.02 8.77
CA ASP A 231 16.74 28.58 9.12
C ASP A 231 15.64 27.50 9.18
N VAL A 232 15.71 26.50 8.29
CA VAL A 232 14.75 25.37 8.26
C VAL A 232 15.01 24.46 9.44
N PHE A 233 16.28 24.19 9.72
CA PHE A 233 16.71 23.39 10.86
C PHE A 233 16.31 24.03 12.19
N GLU A 234 16.57 25.33 12.38
CA GLU A 234 16.21 26.05 13.61
C GLU A 234 14.69 26.08 13.84
N LYS A 235 13.90 26.19 12.77
CA LYS A 235 12.43 26.14 12.86
C LYS A 235 11.93 24.75 13.29
N ALA A 236 12.50 23.68 12.74
CA ALA A 236 12.20 22.31 13.16
C ALA A 236 12.63 22.06 14.61
N TRP A 237 13.82 22.52 15.00
CA TRP A 237 14.36 22.41 16.35
C TRP A 237 13.46 23.10 17.38
N ARG A 238 13.09 24.37 17.16
CA ARG A 238 12.21 25.12 18.06
C ARG A 238 10.82 24.49 18.18
N GLY A 239 10.33 23.84 17.12
CA GLY A 239 9.08 23.08 17.15
C GLY A 239 9.17 21.90 18.12
N SER A 240 10.20 21.07 17.98
CA SER A 240 10.44 19.91 18.83
C SER A 240 10.74 20.28 20.30
N GLU A 241 11.54 21.32 20.53
CA GLU A 241 11.90 21.78 21.87
C GLU A 241 10.69 22.33 22.64
N LYS A 242 9.80 23.06 21.94
CA LYS A 242 8.57 23.58 22.56
C LYS A 242 7.64 22.45 23.01
N VAL A 243 7.47 21.41 22.20
CA VAL A 243 6.68 20.22 22.55
C VAL A 243 7.28 19.54 23.78
N ARG A 244 8.60 19.34 23.83
CA ARG A 244 9.29 18.75 25.00
C ARG A 244 9.11 19.57 26.27
N GLN A 245 9.28 20.90 26.20
CA GLN A 245 9.11 21.80 27.33
C GLN A 245 7.66 21.81 27.84
N ASP A 246 6.68 21.77 26.94
CA ASP A 246 5.27 21.73 27.30
C ASP A 246 4.91 20.40 27.98
N THR A 247 5.39 19.26 27.47
CA THR A 247 5.24 17.94 28.11
C THR A 247 5.91 17.89 29.48
N MET A 248 7.18 18.33 29.59
CA MET A 248 7.91 18.39 30.85
C MET A 248 7.22 19.30 31.87
N ARG A 249 6.66 20.43 31.42
CA ARG A 249 5.91 21.35 32.28
C ARG A 249 4.61 20.71 32.78
N GLN A 250 3.90 19.97 31.93
CA GLN A 250 2.71 19.22 32.32
C GLN A 250 3.04 18.13 33.34
N GLU A 251 4.14 17.40 33.15
CA GLU A 251 4.66 16.40 34.09
C GLU A 251 5.03 17.00 35.45
N ILE A 252 5.75 18.13 35.46
CA ILE A 252 6.09 18.85 36.71
C ILE A 252 4.83 19.36 37.42
N VAL A 253 3.86 19.91 36.67
CA VAL A 253 2.60 20.41 37.25
C VAL A 253 1.75 19.27 37.82
N ALA A 254 1.67 18.13 37.13
CA ALA A 254 0.96 16.95 37.59
C ALA A 254 1.60 16.34 38.83
N ALA A 255 2.92 16.17 38.83
CA ALA A 255 3.70 15.70 39.98
C ALA A 255 3.56 16.63 41.20
N ALA A 256 3.52 17.94 40.99
CA ALA A 256 3.38 18.93 42.06
C ALA A 256 1.95 19.03 42.62
N THR A 257 0.91 18.70 41.83
CA THR A 257 -0.49 18.79 42.25
C THR A 257 -1.08 17.47 42.72
N GLY A 258 -0.35 16.35 42.58
CA GLY A 258 -0.86 15.01 42.89
C GLY A 258 -1.93 14.53 41.92
N ASN A 259 -2.14 15.26 40.82
CA ASN A 259 -3.03 14.85 39.76
C ASN A 259 -2.32 13.83 38.87
N VAL A 260 -3.00 12.73 38.55
CA VAL A 260 -2.56 11.83 37.48
C VAL A 260 -2.77 12.57 36.17
N ILE A 261 -1.76 12.63 35.30
CA ILE A 261 -1.98 13.01 33.90
C ILE A 261 -2.90 11.94 33.34
N GLU A 262 -4.17 12.26 33.11
CA GLU A 262 -5.01 11.44 32.25
C GLU A 262 -4.41 11.52 30.85
N GLU A 263 -3.56 10.56 30.50
CA GLU A 263 -3.17 10.32 29.12
C GLU A 263 -4.45 9.98 28.36
N LEU A 264 -4.97 10.95 27.60
CA LEU A 264 -6.00 10.69 26.61
C LEU A 264 -5.34 9.81 25.53
N ARG A 265 -5.59 8.51 25.59
CA ARG A 265 -5.08 7.55 24.61
C ARG A 265 -6.09 7.40 23.49
N ASP A 266 -5.71 7.87 22.30
CA ASP A 266 -6.53 7.76 21.09
C ASP A 266 -6.47 6.35 20.46
N GLY A 267 -5.67 5.44 21.04
CA GLY A 267 -5.49 4.07 20.59
C GLY A 267 -4.67 3.20 21.55
N TYR A 268 -4.54 1.93 21.21
CA TYR A 268 -3.71 0.96 21.94
C TYR A 268 -3.10 -0.07 20.97
N ALA A 269 -2.10 -0.81 21.44
CA ALA A 269 -1.49 -1.88 20.66
C ALA A 269 -1.49 -3.21 21.43
N VAL A 270 -1.54 -4.30 20.69
CA VAL A 270 -1.35 -5.67 21.16
C VAL A 270 -0.26 -6.30 20.31
N VAL A 271 0.62 -7.09 20.92
CA VAL A 271 1.78 -7.69 20.26
C VAL A 271 1.83 -9.20 20.48
N THR A 272 2.37 -9.91 19.51
CA THR A 272 2.66 -11.35 19.60
C THR A 272 3.87 -11.69 18.74
N PRO A 273 4.76 -12.62 19.15
CA PRO A 273 5.85 -13.07 18.28
C PRO A 273 5.31 -13.73 17.00
N VAL A 274 6.05 -13.63 15.89
CA VAL A 274 5.68 -14.34 14.65
C VAL A 274 5.68 -15.86 14.86
N ASP A 275 6.67 -16.36 15.59
CA ASP A 275 6.76 -17.75 15.99
C ASP A 275 7.45 -17.83 17.37
N PRO A 276 6.75 -18.31 18.42
CA PRO A 276 7.30 -18.45 19.76
C PRO A 276 8.58 -19.29 19.84
N GLU A 277 8.74 -20.27 18.95
CA GLU A 277 9.88 -21.19 18.95
C GLU A 277 11.12 -20.56 18.28
N HIS A 278 10.97 -19.41 17.62
CA HIS A 278 12.02 -18.73 16.87
C HIS A 278 12.30 -17.32 17.43
N GLU A 279 13.07 -17.24 18.52
CA GLU A 279 13.47 -15.98 19.18
C GLU A 279 14.14 -14.94 18.26
N GLY A 280 14.70 -15.38 17.12
CA GLY A 280 15.34 -14.48 16.14
C GLY A 280 14.36 -13.80 15.16
N TRP A 281 13.07 -14.12 15.22
CA TRP A 281 12.05 -13.55 14.35
C TRP A 281 11.40 -12.33 14.98
N GLY A 282 10.80 -11.50 14.14
CA GLY A 282 10.05 -10.32 14.53
C GLY A 282 8.75 -10.64 15.28
N ARG A 283 7.91 -9.62 15.40
CA ARG A 283 6.60 -9.71 16.05
C ARG A 283 5.52 -9.13 15.15
N ILE A 284 4.28 -9.50 15.39
CA ILE A 284 3.12 -8.82 14.84
C ILE A 284 2.62 -7.83 15.89
N GLU A 285 2.31 -6.62 15.43
CA GLU A 285 1.67 -5.59 16.23
C GLU A 285 0.30 -5.27 15.63
N VAL A 286 -0.74 -5.35 16.45
CA VAL A 286 -2.11 -4.97 16.12
C VAL A 286 -2.39 -3.64 16.82
N ARG A 287 -2.50 -2.55 16.06
CA ARG A 287 -2.81 -1.22 16.59
C ARG A 287 -4.28 -0.91 16.37
N ALA A 288 -5.00 -0.68 17.46
CA ALA A 288 -6.40 -0.25 17.44
C ALA A 288 -6.49 1.25 17.70
N GLY A 289 -7.23 1.97 16.87
CA GLY A 289 -7.45 3.41 17.05
C GLY A 289 -8.63 3.92 16.23
N ALA A 290 -9.09 5.12 16.55
CA ALA A 290 -10.02 5.84 15.69
C ALA A 290 -9.31 6.35 14.43
N THR A 291 -10.01 6.35 13.30
CA THR A 291 -9.47 6.86 12.03
C THR A 291 -10.48 7.73 11.31
N ASP A 292 -10.00 8.85 10.78
CA ASP A 292 -10.75 9.73 9.87
C ASP A 292 -10.47 9.39 8.38
N GLY A 293 -9.49 8.52 8.11
CA GLY A 293 -9.03 8.17 6.78
C GLY A 293 -9.55 6.80 6.33
N LEU A 294 -10.59 6.80 5.49
CA LEU A 294 -11.16 5.58 4.91
C LEU A 294 -10.75 5.39 3.44
N PRO A 295 -10.16 4.22 3.09
CA PRO A 295 -9.95 3.81 1.71
C PRO A 295 -11.28 3.83 0.95
N LEU A 296 -11.23 4.17 -0.35
CA LEU A 296 -12.43 4.24 -1.17
C LEU A 296 -13.19 2.92 -1.19
N ALA A 297 -12.47 1.79 -1.16
CA ALA A 297 -13.05 0.46 -1.15
C ALA A 297 -13.97 0.18 0.05
N VAL A 298 -13.75 0.86 1.19
CA VAL A 298 -14.55 0.69 2.43
C VAL A 298 -15.71 1.68 2.52
N ARG A 299 -15.70 2.78 1.74
CA ARG A 299 -16.72 3.84 1.85
C ARG A 299 -18.14 3.38 1.48
N GLY A 300 -18.26 2.25 0.77
CA GLY A 300 -19.55 1.64 0.45
C GLY A 300 -20.26 1.02 1.66
N GLU A 301 -19.53 0.75 2.75
CA GLU A 301 -20.07 0.07 3.92
C GLU A 301 -21.13 0.91 4.65
N PRO A 302 -22.24 0.30 5.12
CA PRO A 302 -23.31 1.03 5.81
C PRO A 302 -22.84 1.83 7.02
N TRP A 303 -21.83 1.31 7.72
CA TRP A 303 -21.25 1.90 8.93
C TRP A 303 -20.14 2.93 8.65
N ALA A 304 -19.62 3.01 7.42
CA ALA A 304 -18.52 3.91 7.05
C ALA A 304 -18.88 5.41 7.10
N ARG A 305 -20.14 5.76 7.37
CA ARG A 305 -20.61 7.15 7.57
C ARG A 305 -20.47 7.64 9.02
N GLY A 306 -20.21 6.73 9.96
CA GLY A 306 -20.04 7.02 11.38
C GLY A 306 -18.58 7.18 11.78
N ALA A 307 -18.32 7.17 13.10
CA ALA A 307 -16.97 6.99 13.61
C ALA A 307 -16.47 5.60 13.22
N VAL A 308 -15.28 5.53 12.60
CA VAL A 308 -14.67 4.28 12.17
C VAL A 308 -13.39 4.03 12.93
N LEU A 309 -13.15 2.75 13.20
CA LEU A 309 -11.96 2.26 13.88
C LEU A 309 -11.09 1.52 12.86
N SER A 310 -9.78 1.67 13.02
CA SER A 310 -8.79 0.88 12.31
C SER A 310 -8.07 -0.03 13.28
N TYR A 311 -7.97 -1.30 12.89
CA TYR A 311 -7.07 -2.28 13.48
C TYR A 311 -5.97 -2.56 12.46
N ASP A 312 -4.81 -1.95 12.64
CA ASP A 312 -3.63 -2.14 11.78
C ASP A 312 -2.84 -3.35 12.26
N LEU A 313 -2.84 -4.45 11.52
CA LEU A 313 -1.99 -5.61 11.75
C LEU A 313 -0.72 -5.44 10.93
N ARG A 314 0.43 -5.29 11.59
CA ARG A 314 1.72 -5.08 10.93
C ARG A 314 2.78 -6.03 11.46
N TRP A 315 3.57 -6.58 10.55
CA TRP A 315 4.80 -7.28 10.91
C TRP A 315 5.91 -6.27 11.23
N ILE A 316 6.53 -6.43 12.39
CA ILE A 316 7.70 -5.68 12.84
C ILE A 316 8.89 -6.64 12.87
N PRO A 317 9.78 -6.61 11.87
CA PRO A 317 11.02 -7.37 11.90
C PRO A 317 11.95 -6.91 13.04
N GLN A 318 12.91 -7.77 13.40
CA GLN A 318 13.98 -7.42 14.35
C GLN A 318 14.85 -6.26 13.83
N ASP A 319 15.13 -6.26 12.53
CA ASP A 319 15.80 -5.15 11.84
C ASP A 319 14.77 -4.40 10.99
N GLN A 320 14.59 -3.11 11.26
CA GLN A 320 13.61 -2.29 10.57
C GLN A 320 13.91 -2.14 9.07
N ALA A 321 15.17 -2.30 8.66
CA ALA A 321 15.54 -2.30 7.24
C ALA A 321 14.90 -3.46 6.45
N ASP A 322 14.59 -4.57 7.13
CA ASP A 322 13.99 -5.76 6.51
C ASP A 322 12.48 -5.60 6.24
N ALA A 323 11.82 -4.57 6.79
CA ALA A 323 10.37 -4.42 6.72
C ALA A 323 9.88 -4.21 5.27
N TYR A 324 10.62 -3.42 4.49
CA TYR A 324 10.22 -2.99 3.15
C TYR A 324 11.16 -3.48 2.04
N ALA A 325 12.14 -4.32 2.38
CA ALA A 325 13.09 -4.83 1.41
C ALA A 325 12.40 -5.76 0.40
N GLU A 326 12.50 -5.43 -0.90
CA GLU A 326 11.99 -6.27 -1.98
C GLU A 326 12.79 -7.57 -2.14
N VAL A 327 14.11 -7.51 -1.94
CA VAL A 327 15.00 -8.66 -2.04
C VAL A 327 15.53 -9.04 -0.66
N VAL A 328 14.93 -10.06 -0.06
CA VAL A 328 15.35 -10.60 1.24
C VAL A 328 16.05 -11.96 1.12
N SER A 329 16.84 -12.32 2.14
CA SER A 329 17.48 -13.63 2.24
C SER A 329 16.44 -14.77 2.36
N ARG A 330 16.83 -16.02 2.08
CA ARG A 330 15.92 -17.18 2.15
C ARG A 330 15.29 -17.36 3.54
N SER A 331 16.05 -17.15 4.61
CA SER A 331 15.54 -17.25 5.98
C SER A 331 14.55 -16.13 6.29
N ARG A 332 14.83 -14.90 5.86
CA ARG A 332 13.93 -13.74 6.02
C ARG A 332 12.65 -13.86 5.20
N ARG A 333 12.71 -14.47 4.01
CA ARG A 333 11.49 -14.82 3.23
C ARG A 333 10.57 -15.73 4.02
N ARG A 334 11.12 -16.75 4.69
CA ARG A 334 10.32 -17.68 5.49
C ARG A 334 9.68 -16.97 6.68
N GLU A 335 10.43 -16.14 7.39
CA GLU A 335 9.90 -15.32 8.49
C GLU A 335 8.74 -14.43 8.01
N ARG A 336 8.93 -13.72 6.88
CA ARG A 336 7.90 -12.86 6.30
C ARG A 336 6.66 -13.63 5.86
N GLN A 337 6.83 -14.81 5.24
CA GLN A 337 5.71 -15.66 4.87
C GLN A 337 4.93 -16.11 6.10
N THR A 338 5.60 -16.61 7.14
CA THR A 338 4.92 -16.99 8.39
C THR A 338 4.21 -15.80 9.03
N ALA A 339 4.83 -14.61 9.02
CA ALA A 339 4.21 -13.40 9.54
C ALA A 339 2.93 -13.03 8.76
N ARG A 340 2.97 -13.14 7.43
CA ARG A 340 1.80 -12.92 6.57
C ARG A 340 0.68 -13.90 6.87
N ASP A 341 0.98 -15.19 6.92
CA ASP A 341 -0.01 -16.25 7.21
C ASP A 341 -0.67 -15.96 8.57
N LEU A 342 0.11 -15.61 9.59
CA LEU A 342 -0.41 -15.25 10.90
C LEU A 342 -1.21 -13.93 10.89
N VAL A 343 -0.81 -12.92 10.11
CA VAL A 343 -1.59 -11.69 9.92
C VAL A 343 -2.95 -11.98 9.26
N GLU A 344 -3.00 -12.85 8.25
CA GLU A 344 -4.24 -13.26 7.58
C GLU A 344 -5.16 -14.03 8.55
N GLU A 345 -4.61 -14.96 9.36
CA GLU A 345 -5.37 -15.69 10.38
C GLU A 345 -5.95 -14.75 11.46
N LEU A 346 -5.13 -13.84 11.99
CA LEU A 346 -5.56 -12.86 13.00
C LEU A 346 -6.62 -11.91 12.43
N ALA A 347 -6.44 -11.43 11.20
CA ALA A 347 -7.39 -10.56 10.53
C ALA A 347 -8.73 -11.28 10.28
N THR A 348 -8.72 -12.58 9.96
CA THR A 348 -9.94 -13.39 9.76
C THR A 348 -10.80 -13.45 11.03
N VAL A 349 -10.17 -13.73 12.16
CA VAL A 349 -10.85 -13.76 13.47
C VAL A 349 -11.35 -12.36 13.83
N LEU A 350 -10.52 -11.33 13.59
CA LEU A 350 -10.85 -9.96 13.94
C LEU A 350 -12.04 -9.44 13.13
N VAL A 351 -12.03 -9.58 11.79
CA VAL A 351 -13.14 -9.20 10.90
C VAL A 351 -14.47 -9.74 11.40
N THR A 352 -14.48 -11.02 11.81
CA THR A 352 -15.68 -11.67 12.37
C THR A 352 -16.09 -11.04 13.70
N ALA A 353 -15.14 -10.81 14.60
CA ALA A 353 -15.39 -10.27 15.94
C ALA A 353 -15.91 -8.81 15.91
N VAL A 354 -15.38 -7.98 15.00
CA VAL A 354 -15.74 -6.56 14.91
C VAL A 354 -16.75 -6.23 13.80
N SER A 355 -17.20 -7.24 13.04
CA SER A 355 -18.05 -7.07 11.85
C SER A 355 -17.47 -6.03 10.88
N GLY A 356 -16.17 -6.13 10.65
CA GLY A 356 -15.39 -5.19 9.85
C GLY A 356 -15.08 -5.71 8.45
N VAL A 357 -14.20 -4.98 7.77
CA VAL A 357 -13.71 -5.33 6.42
C VAL A 357 -12.19 -5.16 6.41
N ALA A 358 -11.49 -6.13 5.81
CA ALA A 358 -10.03 -6.12 5.70
C ALA A 358 -9.56 -5.49 4.39
N VAL A 359 -8.48 -4.73 4.47
CA VAL A 359 -7.83 -4.02 3.37
C VAL A 359 -6.32 -4.26 3.43
N ASP A 360 -5.67 -4.46 2.28
CA ASP A 360 -4.21 -4.59 2.18
C ASP A 360 -3.48 -3.22 2.19
N ASP A 361 -2.15 -3.24 2.19
CA ASP A 361 -1.33 -2.02 2.17
C ASP A 361 -1.58 -1.13 0.94
N ASP A 362 -2.12 -1.69 -0.14
CA ASP A 362 -2.41 -0.99 -1.38
C ASP A 362 -3.84 -0.41 -1.42
N GLY A 363 -4.63 -0.63 -0.38
CA GLY A 363 -5.99 -0.11 -0.27
C GLY A 363 -7.05 -0.99 -0.94
N PHE A 364 -6.74 -2.24 -1.27
CA PHE A 364 -7.67 -3.20 -1.87
C PHE A 364 -8.35 -4.07 -0.82
N LEU A 365 -9.62 -4.42 -1.09
CA LEU A 365 -10.36 -5.35 -0.24
C LEU A 365 -9.73 -6.74 -0.28
N VAL A 366 -9.60 -7.34 0.91
CA VAL A 366 -9.13 -8.71 1.08
C VAL A 366 -10.29 -9.57 1.56
N SER A 367 -10.61 -10.59 0.78
CA SER A 367 -11.57 -11.61 1.20
C SER A 367 -10.85 -12.59 2.12
N LEU A 368 -11.22 -12.59 3.39
CA LEU A 368 -10.65 -13.47 4.41
C LEU A 368 -11.67 -14.56 4.74
N GLY A 369 -11.31 -15.83 4.51
CA GLY A 369 -12.09 -16.96 5.02
C GLY A 369 -13.18 -17.56 4.12
N GLU A 370 -13.15 -17.38 2.79
CA GLU A 370 -14.08 -18.05 1.85
C GLU A 370 -13.45 -18.96 0.79
N ASP A 371 -12.20 -19.42 0.96
CA ASP A 371 -11.62 -20.48 0.13
C ASP A 371 -11.79 -21.87 0.78
N ALA A 372 -13.03 -22.34 0.97
CA ALA A 372 -13.28 -23.73 1.40
C ALA A 372 -14.69 -24.29 1.11
N ALA A 373 -15.48 -23.70 0.20
CA ALA A 373 -16.82 -24.23 -0.11
C ALA A 373 -17.24 -24.11 -1.58
N GLU A 374 -16.37 -24.51 -2.51
CA GLU A 374 -16.85 -25.04 -3.79
C GLU A 374 -16.58 -26.55 -3.83
N VAL A 375 -17.67 -27.33 -3.73
CA VAL A 375 -17.73 -28.77 -4.03
C VAL A 375 -18.55 -28.94 -5.30
#